data_AF-D7MEA3-F1
#
_entry.id   AF-D7MEA3-F1
#
_cell.length_a   1.000
_cell.length_b   1.000
_cell.length_c   1.000
_cell.angle_alpha   90.00
_cell.angle_beta   90.00
_cell.angle_gamma   90.00
#
_symmetry.space_group_name_H-M   'P 1'
#
loop_
_entity.id
_entity.type
_entity.pdbx_description
1 polymer ?
#
loop_
_entity_poly.entity_id
_entity_poly.type
_entity_poly.pdbx_seq_one_letter_code
_entity_poly.pdbx_strand_id
1 'polypeptide(L)'
;MDNPDVLKHFDSLWRWKCGLILSPTWVPEVLMEETAHNVFDQNKRKADTLADSDHPSKTRKVTTEYISSSAAPNIFLGNSAETMSRLFSIPTTAREMCRETLVLWVIEDVNLPAVTEFWSKHDEITYALLKEGYRGKVRIQGYVVNPKLPKRYFRDAYGDHGITIYLNPEEGDESIRYNRMLLHLLYWAHMMESQSNLVVLSRNQNFGQGTKFDRVRETLEELSIKVAVLNPDKSR
;
A
#
# COMPACT_ATOMS: atom_id res chain seq x y z
N MET A 1 5.14 19.48 11.00
CA MET A 1 6.15 19.81 12.03
C MET A 1 7.37 18.99 11.67
N ASP A 2 8.32 19.61 10.98
CA ASP A 2 9.50 18.96 10.42
C ASP A 2 10.59 18.87 11.49
N ASN A 3 11.01 17.65 11.84
CA ASN A 3 12.18 17.46 12.70
C ASN A 3 13.43 17.35 11.80
N PRO A 4 14.32 18.37 11.76
CA PRO A 4 15.50 18.39 10.90
C PRO A 4 16.50 17.26 11.19
N ASP A 5 16.43 16.62 12.36
CA ASP A 5 17.28 15.50 12.71
C ASP A 5 16.87 14.19 12.02
N VAL A 6 15.57 14.04 11.71
CA VAL A 6 15.05 12.89 10.94
C VAL A 6 15.59 12.92 9.52
N LEU A 7 15.65 14.10 8.90
CA LEU A 7 16.14 14.26 7.53
C LEU A 7 17.65 14.00 7.42
N LYS A 8 18.45 14.42 8.40
CA LYS A 8 19.89 14.13 8.43
C LYS A 8 20.18 12.66 8.69
N HIS A 9 19.41 12.02 9.58
CA HIS A 9 19.54 10.59 9.84
C HIS A 9 19.14 9.76 8.61
N PHE A 10 18.04 10.15 7.96
CA PHE A 10 17.58 9.53 6.72
C PHE A 10 18.61 9.70 5.59
N ASP A 11 19.13 10.90 5.34
CA ASP A 11 20.12 11.15 4.28
C ASP A 11 21.45 10.39 4.51
N SER A 12 21.87 10.22 5.78
CA SER A 12 23.06 9.45 6.14
C SER A 12 22.86 7.93 5.97
N LEU A 13 21.72 7.38 6.39
CA LEU A 13 21.36 5.96 6.15
C LEU A 13 21.20 5.68 4.66
N TRP A 14 20.64 6.63 3.93
CA TRP A 14 20.34 6.57 2.50
C TRP A 14 21.59 6.53 1.61
N ARG A 15 22.51 7.47 1.83
CA ARG A 15 23.79 7.52 1.12
C ARG A 15 24.62 6.26 1.34
N TRP A 16 24.57 5.70 2.56
CA TRP A 16 25.35 4.52 2.92
C TRP A 16 24.75 3.21 2.40
N LYS A 17 23.43 3.01 2.49
CA LYS A 17 22.77 1.75 2.07
C LYS A 17 22.42 1.69 0.58
N CYS A 18 21.97 2.79 -0.02
CA CYS A 18 21.36 2.73 -1.36
C CYS A 18 22.23 3.35 -2.46
N GLY A 19 23.30 4.09 -2.12
CA GLY A 19 24.17 4.75 -3.11
C GLY A 19 23.45 5.80 -3.97
N LEU A 20 22.30 6.30 -3.50
CA LEU A 20 21.51 7.33 -4.16
C LEU A 20 21.92 8.69 -3.59
N ILE A 21 22.46 9.57 -4.43
CA ILE A 21 22.73 10.96 -4.06
C ILE A 21 21.45 11.76 -4.35
N LEU A 22 20.78 12.24 -3.31
CA LEU A 22 19.72 13.23 -3.46
C LEU A 22 20.34 14.61 -3.55
N SER A 23 19.86 15.44 -4.49
CA SER A 23 20.15 16.87 -4.44
C SER A 23 19.30 17.51 -3.32
N PRO A 24 19.87 18.39 -2.49
CA PRO A 24 19.19 18.96 -1.31
C PRO A 24 17.91 19.76 -1.63
N THR A 25 17.67 20.14 -2.88
CA THR A 25 16.46 20.86 -3.30
C THR A 25 15.20 19.99 -3.43
N TRP A 26 15.34 18.65 -3.39
CA TRP A 26 14.25 17.71 -3.76
C TRP A 26 13.49 17.13 -2.58
N VAL A 27 14.11 17.12 -1.40
CA VAL A 27 13.54 16.60 -0.15
C VAL A 27 12.28 17.38 0.30
N PRO A 28 12.18 18.71 0.16
CA PRO A 28 11.01 19.46 0.64
C PRO A 28 9.70 19.13 -0.11
N GLU A 29 9.74 18.90 -1.42
CA GLU A 29 8.51 18.75 -2.22
C GLU A 29 7.78 17.42 -1.94
N VAL A 30 8.54 16.33 -1.75
CA VAL A 30 8.01 15.02 -1.32
C VAL A 30 7.36 15.11 0.07
N LEU A 31 8.03 15.81 1.00
CA LEU A 31 7.53 15.99 2.37
C LEU A 31 6.26 16.85 2.44
N MET A 32 6.17 17.88 1.59
CA MET A 32 5.01 18.76 1.56
C MET A 32 3.76 18.08 1.00
N GLU A 33 3.88 17.24 -0.03
CA GLU A 33 2.74 16.50 -0.57
C GLU A 33 2.19 15.46 0.41
N GLU A 34 3.05 14.71 1.12
CA GLU A 34 2.58 13.69 2.07
C GLU A 34 2.02 14.28 3.36
N THR A 35 2.59 15.38 3.86
CA THR A 35 2.05 16.07 5.05
C THR A 35 0.65 16.62 4.77
N ALA A 36 0.41 17.16 3.56
CA ALA A 36 -0.90 17.65 3.16
C ALA A 36 -1.95 16.54 3.05
N HIS A 37 -1.60 15.38 2.48
CA HIS A 37 -2.51 14.24 2.36
C HIS A 37 -2.84 13.60 3.71
N ASN A 38 -1.85 13.44 4.60
CA ASN A 38 -2.08 12.89 5.94
C ASN A 38 -2.97 13.80 6.80
N VAL A 39 -2.84 15.13 6.69
CA VAL A 39 -3.72 16.09 7.38
C VAL A 39 -5.14 16.04 6.83
N PHE A 40 -5.31 15.92 5.50
CA PHE A 40 -6.62 15.80 4.88
C PHE A 40 -7.35 14.51 5.30
N ASP A 41 -6.65 13.38 5.28
CA ASP A 41 -7.19 12.07 5.71
C ASP A 41 -7.56 12.02 7.18
N GLN A 42 -6.84 12.73 8.05
CA GLN A 42 -7.16 12.84 9.47
C GLN A 42 -8.36 13.76 9.73
N ASN A 43 -8.49 14.85 8.95
CA ASN A 43 -9.59 15.80 9.09
C ASN A 43 -10.91 15.24 8.55
N LYS A 44 -10.88 14.47 7.45
CA LYS A 44 -12.06 13.74 6.94
C LYS A 44 -12.56 12.72 7.97
N ARG A 45 -11.66 11.95 8.57
CA ARG A 45 -11.99 11.00 9.67
C ARG A 45 -12.60 11.67 10.89
N LYS A 46 -12.16 12.88 11.27
CA LYS A 46 -12.79 13.63 12.38
C LYS A 46 -14.20 14.10 12.03
N ALA A 47 -14.45 14.50 10.78
CA ALA A 47 -15.78 14.91 10.33
C ALA A 47 -16.77 13.74 10.32
N ASP A 48 -16.34 12.56 9.87
CA ASP A 48 -17.21 11.36 9.82
C ASP A 48 -17.55 10.84 11.23
N THR A 49 -16.60 10.89 12.19
CA THR A 49 -16.87 10.51 13.60
C THR A 49 -17.81 11.49 14.32
N LEU A 50 -17.85 12.75 13.88
CA LEU A 50 -18.78 13.77 14.40
C LEU A 50 -20.19 13.66 13.77
N ALA A 51 -20.33 13.02 12.61
CA ALA A 51 -21.62 12.81 11.96
C ALA A 51 -22.40 11.60 12.52
N ASP A 52 -21.71 10.66 13.19
CA ASP A 52 -22.30 9.42 13.72
C ASP A 52 -22.75 9.53 15.20
N SER A 53 -22.56 10.69 15.85
CA SER A 53 -22.95 10.89 17.25
C SER A 53 -24.40 11.37 17.46
N ASP A 54 -25.15 11.64 16.39
CA ASP A 54 -26.51 12.17 16.47
C ASP A 54 -27.55 11.19 15.89
N HIS A 55 -27.78 10.03 16.53
CA HIS A 55 -29.14 9.47 16.66
C HIS A 55 -29.28 8.33 17.69
N PRO A 56 -30.43 8.25 18.40
CA PRO A 56 -30.56 7.46 19.62
C PRO A 56 -31.05 6.02 19.41
N SER A 57 -30.57 5.18 20.33
CA SER A 57 -30.80 3.78 20.62
C SER A 57 -32.19 3.19 20.34
N LYS A 58 -32.23 2.02 19.67
CA LYS A 58 -33.32 1.04 19.83
C LYS A 58 -32.75 -0.34 20.16
N THR A 59 -32.93 -0.71 21.43
CA THR A 59 -32.74 -2.04 22.00
C THR A 59 -33.70 -3.04 21.37
N ARG A 60 -33.18 -4.17 20.88
CA ARG A 60 -33.99 -5.38 20.61
C ARG A 60 -33.31 -6.58 21.25
N LYS A 61 -33.95 -7.07 22.32
CA LYS A 61 -33.65 -8.36 22.97
C LYS A 61 -34.02 -9.49 22.02
N VAL A 62 -33.13 -10.47 21.81
CA VAL A 62 -33.51 -11.83 21.40
C VAL A 62 -32.64 -12.84 22.16
N THR A 63 -33.34 -13.86 22.65
CA THR A 63 -33.04 -14.83 23.69
C THR A 63 -32.06 -15.92 23.23
N THR A 64 -31.22 -16.36 24.17
CA THR A 64 -30.34 -17.54 24.09
C THR A 64 -31.14 -18.84 24.16
N GLU A 65 -30.93 -19.78 23.25
CA GLU A 65 -31.21 -21.20 23.48
C GLU A 65 -29.97 -22.05 23.14
N TYR A 66 -29.53 -22.78 24.17
CA TYR A 66 -28.49 -23.79 24.16
C TYR A 66 -29.13 -25.12 23.72
N ILE A 67 -28.56 -25.79 22.72
CA ILE A 67 -28.72 -27.25 22.56
C ILE A 67 -27.34 -27.86 22.40
N SER A 68 -27.06 -28.81 23.30
CA SER A 68 -25.83 -29.59 23.42
C SER A 68 -26.00 -30.95 22.73
N SER A 69 -24.85 -31.51 22.32
CA SER A 69 -24.55 -32.93 22.05
C SER A 69 -24.75 -33.46 20.62
N SER A 70 -23.64 -33.85 19.98
CA SER A 70 -23.32 -35.28 19.72
C SER A 70 -22.26 -35.45 18.62
N ALA A 71 -21.15 -36.11 18.99
CA ALA A 71 -20.23 -36.96 18.22
C ALA A 71 -19.89 -36.65 16.73
N ALA A 72 -18.59 -36.49 16.48
CA ALA A 72 -17.97 -36.46 15.16
C ALA A 72 -18.08 -37.79 14.38
N PRO A 73 -17.90 -37.71 13.05
CA PRO A 73 -16.88 -38.53 12.41
C PRO A 73 -15.88 -37.68 11.62
N ASN A 74 -14.60 -38.05 11.76
CA ASN A 74 -13.49 -37.62 10.90
C ASN A 74 -13.85 -37.85 9.43
N ILE A 75 -13.93 -36.77 8.65
CA ILE A 75 -13.84 -36.85 7.20
C ILE A 75 -12.64 -36.03 6.77
N PHE A 76 -11.58 -36.76 6.43
CA PHE A 76 -10.43 -36.29 5.68
C PHE A 76 -10.92 -35.95 4.26
N LEU A 77 -11.43 -34.74 4.07
CA LEU A 77 -11.68 -34.17 2.75
C LEU A 77 -10.41 -33.43 2.32
N GLY A 78 -9.48 -34.20 1.77
CA GLY A 78 -8.56 -33.66 0.78
C GLY A 78 -9.40 -33.22 -0.40
N ASN A 79 -9.69 -31.92 -0.46
CA ASN A 79 -10.26 -31.29 -1.64
C ASN A 79 -9.36 -30.12 -2.02
N SER A 80 -8.80 -30.25 -3.22
CA SER A 80 -8.19 -29.23 -4.06
C SER A 80 -8.74 -27.83 -3.80
N ALA A 81 -8.06 -27.08 -2.94
CA ALA A 81 -8.03 -25.63 -3.06
C ALA A 81 -7.03 -25.36 -4.18
N GLU A 82 -7.53 -24.99 -5.36
CA GLU A 82 -6.72 -24.35 -6.40
C GLU A 82 -5.74 -23.40 -5.72
N THR A 83 -4.46 -23.71 -5.86
CA THR A 83 -3.37 -23.03 -5.18
C THR A 83 -3.24 -21.64 -5.78
N MET A 84 -4.12 -20.71 -5.39
CA MET A 84 -3.81 -19.30 -5.52
C MET A 84 -2.49 -19.11 -4.78
N SER A 85 -1.44 -18.79 -5.54
CA SER A 85 -0.11 -18.58 -4.98
C SER A 85 -0.22 -17.43 -3.99
N ARG A 86 -0.06 -17.78 -2.70
CA ARG A 86 -0.25 -16.88 -1.57
C ARG A 86 0.65 -15.66 -1.70
N LEU A 87 0.15 -14.48 -1.32
CA LEU A 87 0.91 -13.22 -1.36
C LEU A 87 2.02 -13.22 -0.31
N PHE A 88 1.69 -13.69 0.89
CA PHE A 88 2.63 -13.74 2.01
C PHE A 88 2.50 -15.07 2.77
N SER A 89 3.49 -15.36 3.62
CA SER A 89 3.40 -16.46 4.58
C SER A 89 2.19 -16.28 5.51
N ILE A 90 1.58 -17.37 5.98
CA ILE A 90 0.46 -17.31 6.93
C ILE A 90 0.90 -16.54 8.19
N PRO A 91 0.14 -15.54 8.65
CA PRO A 91 0.44 -14.84 9.89
C PRO A 91 0.24 -15.79 11.08
N THR A 92 1.20 -15.79 12.01
CA THR A 92 1.22 -16.69 13.18
C THR A 92 0.86 -15.98 14.48
N THR A 93 0.86 -14.65 14.48
CA THR A 93 0.56 -13.83 15.67
C THR A 93 -0.54 -12.81 15.35
N ALA A 94 -1.27 -12.37 16.38
CA ALA A 94 -2.28 -11.31 16.23
C ALA A 94 -1.68 -10.02 15.64
N ARG A 95 -0.43 -9.69 16.00
CA ARG A 95 0.28 -8.54 15.44
C ARG A 95 0.53 -8.70 13.94
N GLU A 96 0.94 -9.89 13.50
CA GLU A 96 1.11 -10.17 12.07
C GLU A 96 -0.21 -10.16 11.28
N MET A 97 -1.31 -10.59 11.90
CA MET A 97 -2.63 -10.52 11.29
C MET A 97 -3.07 -9.06 11.05
N CYS A 98 -2.66 -8.12 11.89
CA CYS A 98 -3.06 -6.72 11.81
C CYS A 98 -2.16 -5.83 10.93
N ARG A 99 -1.21 -6.40 10.19
CA ARG A 99 -0.26 -5.63 9.35
C ARG A 99 -0.99 -4.81 8.30
N GLU A 100 -0.76 -3.49 8.29
CA GLU A 100 -1.22 -2.63 7.20
C GLU A 100 -0.52 -3.01 5.89
N THR A 101 -1.22 -2.86 4.77
CA THR A 101 -0.69 -3.17 3.44
C THR A 101 -0.75 -1.94 2.54
N LEU A 102 0.39 -1.54 2.00
CA LEU A 102 0.47 -0.61 0.88
C LEU A 102 0.51 -1.39 -0.43
N VAL A 103 -0.38 -1.05 -1.35
CA VAL A 103 -0.37 -1.50 -2.74
C VAL A 103 0.17 -0.34 -3.58
N LEU A 104 1.39 -0.49 -4.08
CA LEU A 104 1.98 0.45 -5.04
C LEU A 104 1.75 -0.07 -6.46
N TRP A 105 0.94 0.63 -7.25
CA TRP A 105 0.70 0.30 -8.64
C TRP A 105 1.61 1.12 -9.56
N VAL A 106 2.61 0.47 -10.13
CA VAL A 106 3.52 1.03 -11.12
C VAL A 106 2.83 1.01 -12.48
N ILE A 107 2.52 2.20 -13.00
CA ILE A 107 1.67 2.41 -14.17
C ILE A 107 2.48 3.05 -15.28
N GLU A 108 2.38 2.46 -16.47
CA GLU A 108 2.81 3.11 -17.70
C GLU A 108 1.69 4.04 -18.18
N ASP A 109 2.01 5.25 -18.61
CA ASP A 109 1.03 6.30 -18.95
C ASP A 109 0.03 5.90 -20.04
N VAL A 110 0.46 5.08 -21.01
CA VAL A 110 -0.42 4.53 -22.06
C VAL A 110 -1.46 3.54 -21.53
N ASN A 111 -1.32 3.13 -20.27
CA ASN A 111 -2.04 2.05 -19.62
C ASN A 111 -2.68 2.51 -18.30
N LEU A 112 -3.05 3.78 -18.21
CA LEU A 112 -3.65 4.33 -16.99
C LEU A 112 -4.97 3.61 -16.67
N PRO A 113 -5.09 2.91 -15.52
CA PRO A 113 -6.29 2.18 -15.17
C PRO A 113 -7.46 3.14 -14.92
N ALA A 114 -8.68 2.76 -15.30
CA ALA A 114 -9.87 3.50 -14.89
C ALA A 114 -10.01 3.49 -13.35
N VAL A 115 -10.71 4.48 -12.78
CA VAL A 115 -11.00 4.53 -11.33
C VAL A 115 -11.63 3.23 -10.83
N THR A 116 -12.53 2.64 -11.62
CA THR A 116 -13.17 1.36 -11.30
C THR A 116 -12.17 0.21 -11.22
N GLU A 117 -11.12 0.20 -12.05
CA GLU A 117 -10.08 -0.83 -12.02
C GLU A 117 -9.22 -0.73 -10.75
N PHE A 118 -8.95 0.49 -10.27
CA PHE A 118 -8.30 0.69 -8.97
C PHE A 118 -9.10 0.07 -7.82
N TRP A 119 -10.41 0.30 -7.78
CA TRP A 119 -11.27 -0.27 -6.75
C TRP A 119 -11.39 -1.79 -6.88
N SER A 120 -11.57 -2.30 -8.10
CA SER A 120 -11.59 -3.74 -8.32
C SER A 120 -10.30 -4.42 -7.84
N LYS A 121 -9.13 -3.85 -8.13
CA LYS A 121 -7.85 -4.39 -7.66
C LYS A 121 -7.64 -4.22 -6.16
N HIS A 122 -8.07 -3.11 -5.60
CA HIS A 122 -8.08 -2.93 -4.15
C HIS A 122 -8.89 -4.03 -3.46
N ASP A 123 -10.09 -4.31 -3.95
CA ASP A 123 -10.99 -5.31 -3.37
C ASP A 123 -10.48 -6.73 -3.56
N GLU A 124 -9.93 -7.05 -4.73
CA GLU A 124 -9.27 -8.33 -5.03
C GLU A 124 -8.13 -8.62 -4.03
N ILE A 125 -7.23 -7.64 -3.84
CA ILE A 125 -6.09 -7.78 -2.92
C ILE A 125 -6.57 -7.86 -1.47
N THR A 126 -7.53 -7.01 -1.08
CA THR A 126 -8.09 -7.02 0.28
C THR A 126 -8.71 -8.37 0.59
N TYR A 127 -9.46 -8.94 -0.35
CA TYR A 127 -10.09 -10.25 -0.19
C TYR A 127 -9.07 -11.39 -0.14
N ALA A 128 -8.02 -11.35 -0.98
CA ALA A 128 -6.93 -12.32 -0.95
C ALA A 128 -6.19 -12.30 0.40
N LEU A 129 -5.84 -11.11 0.89
CA LEU A 129 -5.21 -10.92 2.20
C LEU A 129 -6.10 -11.43 3.34
N LEU A 130 -7.40 -11.14 3.28
CA LEU A 130 -8.36 -11.62 4.27
C LEU A 130 -8.43 -13.16 4.32
N LYS A 131 -8.43 -13.81 3.15
CA LYS A 131 -8.37 -15.28 3.05
C LYS A 131 -7.07 -15.86 3.63
N GLU A 132 -5.97 -15.12 3.51
CA GLU A 132 -4.67 -15.49 4.08
C GLU A 132 -4.54 -15.18 5.58
N GLY A 133 -5.56 -14.56 6.20
CA GLY A 133 -5.60 -14.26 7.62
C GLY A 133 -5.14 -12.85 8.00
N TYR A 134 -4.82 -12.00 7.01
CA TYR A 134 -4.48 -10.60 7.21
C TYR A 134 -5.76 -9.74 7.29
N ARG A 135 -5.83 -8.87 8.29
CA ARG A 135 -6.97 -8.00 8.60
C ARG A 135 -6.60 -6.53 8.73
N GLY A 136 -5.33 -6.18 8.50
CA GLY A 136 -4.88 -4.80 8.51
C GLY A 136 -5.44 -4.01 7.32
N LYS A 137 -5.40 -2.68 7.43
CA LYS A 137 -5.91 -1.77 6.40
C LYS A 137 -5.09 -1.91 5.11
N VAL A 138 -5.78 -1.93 3.98
CA VAL A 138 -5.18 -1.86 2.64
C VAL A 138 -5.27 -0.42 2.14
N ARG A 139 -4.20 0.09 1.52
CA ARG A 139 -4.18 1.37 0.80
C ARG A 139 -3.59 1.14 -0.58
N ILE A 140 -4.17 1.75 -1.61
CA ILE A 140 -3.65 1.67 -2.97
C ILE A 140 -3.19 3.05 -3.44
N GLN A 141 -2.01 3.09 -4.04
CA GLN A 141 -1.40 4.29 -4.60
C GLN A 141 -0.87 3.97 -6.00
N GLY A 142 -1.13 4.85 -6.96
CA GLY A 142 -0.58 4.74 -8.31
C GLY A 142 0.72 5.53 -8.45
N TYR A 143 1.65 5.01 -9.23
CA TYR A 143 2.88 5.71 -9.61
C TYR A 143 3.03 5.66 -11.12
N VAL A 144 2.94 6.81 -11.80
CA VAL A 144 3.03 6.87 -13.26
C VAL A 144 4.48 7.10 -13.68
N VAL A 145 5.06 6.13 -14.39
CA VAL A 145 6.49 6.11 -14.73
C VAL A 145 6.84 7.06 -15.88
N ASN A 146 5.89 7.36 -16.77
CA ASN A 146 6.14 8.24 -17.91
C ASN A 146 4.92 9.11 -18.27
N PRO A 147 4.44 9.95 -17.34
CA PRO A 147 3.21 10.72 -17.54
C PRO A 147 3.36 11.69 -18.72
N LYS A 148 2.46 11.62 -19.71
CA LYS A 148 2.41 12.57 -20.83
C LYS A 148 1.41 13.68 -20.61
N LEU A 149 0.40 13.42 -19.78
CA LEU A 149 -0.66 14.38 -19.48
C LEU A 149 -0.25 15.32 -18.34
N PRO A 150 -0.77 16.56 -18.31
CA PRO A 150 -0.54 17.50 -17.20
C PRO A 150 -1.16 17.00 -15.89
N LYS A 151 -0.51 17.31 -14.75
CA LYS A 151 -0.93 16.88 -13.39
C LYS A 151 -2.41 17.13 -13.06
N ARG A 152 -2.98 18.24 -13.53
CA ARG A 152 -4.39 18.60 -13.32
C ARG A 152 -5.38 17.54 -13.80
N TYR A 153 -5.08 16.84 -14.90
CA TYR A 153 -5.96 15.79 -15.45
C TYR A 153 -6.15 14.62 -14.49
N PHE A 154 -5.15 14.34 -13.65
CA PHE A 154 -5.17 13.20 -12.76
C PHE A 154 -5.74 13.54 -11.38
N ARG A 155 -5.48 14.76 -10.90
CA ARG A 155 -5.99 15.20 -9.60
C ARG A 155 -7.51 15.12 -9.55
N ASP A 156 -8.18 15.65 -10.58
CA ASP A 156 -9.64 15.70 -10.63
C ASP A 156 -10.23 14.30 -10.88
N ALA A 157 -9.57 13.48 -11.71
CA ALA A 157 -10.09 12.16 -12.07
C ALA A 157 -9.93 11.09 -10.96
N TYR A 158 -8.89 11.18 -10.12
CA TYR A 158 -8.57 10.14 -9.12
C TYR A 158 -8.65 10.66 -7.68
N GLY A 159 -8.26 11.92 -7.46
CA GLY A 159 -8.23 12.53 -6.14
C GLY A 159 -9.62 12.67 -5.52
N ASP A 160 -10.64 12.98 -6.34
CA ASP A 160 -12.04 13.07 -5.89
C ASP A 160 -12.58 11.71 -5.42
N HIS A 161 -11.95 10.62 -5.85
CA HIS A 161 -12.25 9.26 -5.39
C HIS A 161 -11.37 8.83 -4.21
N GLY A 162 -10.42 9.65 -3.75
CA GLY A 162 -9.49 9.27 -2.68
C GLY A 162 -8.38 8.32 -3.14
N ILE A 163 -8.10 8.27 -4.44
CA ILE A 163 -6.97 7.52 -4.99
C ILE A 163 -5.78 8.48 -5.13
N THR A 164 -4.67 8.15 -4.48
CA THR A 164 -3.43 8.92 -4.63
C THR A 164 -2.66 8.43 -5.86
N ILE A 165 -2.41 9.32 -6.81
CA ILE A 165 -1.55 9.07 -7.96
C ILE A 165 -0.34 10.00 -7.89
N TYR A 166 0.85 9.40 -7.83
CA TYR A 166 2.10 10.11 -7.94
C TYR A 166 2.52 10.19 -9.41
N LEU A 167 2.65 11.41 -9.90
CA LEU A 167 3.20 11.70 -11.21
C LEU A 167 3.71 13.13 -11.25
N ASN A 168 4.78 13.32 -11.99
CA ASN A 168 5.27 14.64 -12.34
C ASN A 168 5.73 14.62 -13.80
N PRO A 169 4.94 15.21 -14.74
CA PRO A 169 5.29 15.25 -16.16
C PRO A 169 6.50 16.13 -16.47
N GLU A 170 6.87 17.02 -15.54
CA GLU A 170 8.04 17.89 -15.68
C GLU A 170 9.30 17.26 -15.05
N GLU A 171 9.16 16.11 -14.38
CA GLU A 171 10.25 15.46 -13.66
C GLU A 171 11.11 14.63 -14.59
N GLY A 172 12.18 15.25 -15.09
CA GLY A 172 13.37 14.58 -15.61
C GLY A 172 13.12 13.43 -16.59
N ASP A 173 14.04 12.48 -16.62
CA ASP A 173 13.88 11.24 -17.36
C ASP A 173 13.22 10.13 -16.50
N GLU A 174 12.99 8.97 -17.11
CA GLU A 174 12.40 7.81 -16.45
C GLU A 174 13.23 7.34 -15.24
N SER A 175 14.56 7.48 -15.29
CA SER A 175 15.45 7.07 -14.20
C SER A 175 15.25 7.94 -12.97
N ILE A 176 15.10 9.26 -13.14
CA ILE A 176 14.83 10.19 -12.03
C ILE A 176 13.49 9.84 -11.36
N ARG A 177 12.43 9.65 -12.15
CA ARG A 177 11.10 9.27 -11.63
C ARG A 177 11.14 7.93 -10.91
N TYR A 178 11.81 6.94 -11.49
CA TYR A 178 12.01 5.66 -10.83
C TYR A 178 12.75 5.79 -9.50
N ASN A 179 13.83 6.59 -9.43
CA ASN A 179 14.54 6.85 -8.17
C ASN A 179 13.64 7.56 -7.13
N ARG A 180 12.74 8.44 -7.55
CA ARG A 180 11.77 9.09 -6.65
C ARG A 180 10.73 8.12 -6.13
N MET A 181 10.22 7.20 -6.96
CA MET A 181 9.35 6.12 -6.49
C MET A 181 10.02 5.30 -5.38
N LEU A 182 11.29 4.94 -5.59
CA LEU A 182 12.08 4.22 -4.58
C LEU A 182 12.27 5.03 -3.30
N LEU A 183 12.47 6.34 -3.43
CA LEU A 183 12.54 7.26 -2.29
C LEU A 183 11.23 7.32 -1.51
N HIS A 184 10.09 7.44 -2.19
CA HIS A 184 8.77 7.44 -1.55
C HIS A 184 8.54 6.13 -0.78
N LEU A 185 8.87 4.98 -1.35
CA LEU A 185 8.72 3.69 -0.67
C LEU A 185 9.52 3.63 0.63
N LEU A 186 10.74 4.14 0.63
CA LEU A 186 11.58 4.09 1.82
C LEU A 186 11.22 5.17 2.84
N TYR A 187 10.75 6.33 2.39
CA TYR A 187 10.17 7.33 3.28
C TYR A 187 8.90 6.79 3.97
N TRP A 188 7.98 6.20 3.20
CA TRP A 188 6.81 5.50 3.72
C TRP A 188 7.21 4.44 4.74
N ALA A 189 8.18 3.58 4.42
CA ALA A 189 8.65 2.53 5.32
C ALA A 189 9.23 3.07 6.64
N HIS A 190 9.85 4.25 6.60
CA HIS A 190 10.37 4.92 7.80
C HIS A 190 9.24 5.51 8.66
N MET A 191 8.18 6.01 8.03
CA MET A 191 7.04 6.62 8.71
C MET A 191 6.07 5.59 9.31
N MET A 192 6.04 4.38 8.76
CA MET A 192 5.20 3.31 9.28
C MET A 192 5.82 2.65 10.51
N GLU A 193 4.99 2.33 11.50
CA GLU A 193 5.42 1.45 12.59
C GLU A 193 5.88 0.12 11.99
N SER A 194 7.06 -0.35 12.42
CA SER A 194 7.67 -1.58 11.89
C SER A 194 6.64 -2.73 11.93
N GLN A 195 6.53 -3.45 10.81
CA GLN A 195 5.56 -4.51 10.46
C GLN A 195 4.38 -4.09 9.55
N SER A 196 4.70 -3.72 8.31
CA SER A 196 3.73 -3.54 7.22
C SER A 196 3.97 -4.53 6.07
N ASN A 197 3.03 -4.63 5.14
CA ASN A 197 3.21 -5.36 3.88
C ASN A 197 3.26 -4.35 2.73
N LEU A 198 4.08 -4.65 1.72
CA LEU A 198 4.13 -3.93 0.46
C LEU A 198 3.78 -4.91 -0.67
N VAL A 199 2.76 -4.56 -1.46
CA VAL A 199 2.44 -5.22 -2.72
C VAL A 199 2.75 -4.26 -3.84
N VAL A 200 3.59 -4.67 -4.78
CA VAL A 200 3.88 -3.90 -5.99
C VAL A 200 3.12 -4.53 -7.16
N LEU A 201 2.24 -3.77 -7.79
CA LEU A 201 1.61 -4.14 -9.04
C LEU A 201 2.39 -3.53 -10.20
N SER A 202 2.94 -4.36 -11.09
CA SER A 202 3.66 -3.89 -12.27
C SER A 202 3.44 -4.84 -13.45
N ARG A 203 3.15 -4.27 -14.62
CA ARG A 203 3.06 -5.06 -15.87
C ARG A 203 4.43 -5.58 -16.33
N ASN A 204 5.51 -4.94 -15.89
CA ASN A 204 6.87 -5.41 -16.14
C ASN A 204 7.13 -6.68 -15.31
N GLN A 205 7.23 -7.83 -15.98
CA GLN A 205 7.45 -9.13 -15.31
C GLN A 205 8.82 -9.24 -14.64
N ASN A 206 9.78 -8.42 -15.07
CA ASN A 206 11.12 -8.34 -14.50
C ASN A 206 11.25 -7.12 -13.57
N PHE A 207 10.12 -6.60 -13.05
CA PHE A 207 10.14 -5.43 -12.19
C PHE A 207 11.08 -5.65 -11.01
N GLY A 208 12.06 -4.75 -10.90
CA GLY A 208 13.00 -4.73 -9.81
C GLY A 208 14.24 -5.61 -9.98
N GLN A 209 14.21 -6.62 -10.84
CA GLN A 209 15.32 -7.58 -10.98
C GLN A 209 16.59 -6.91 -11.51
N GLY A 210 17.69 -6.99 -10.75
CA GLY A 210 18.97 -6.40 -11.11
C GLY A 210 18.98 -4.87 -11.07
N THR A 211 17.96 -4.26 -10.44
CA THR A 211 17.81 -2.81 -10.35
C THR A 211 18.02 -2.33 -8.92
N LYS A 212 17.97 -1.00 -8.71
CA LYS A 212 18.02 -0.41 -7.36
C LYS A 212 16.87 -0.87 -6.46
N PHE A 213 15.74 -1.35 -7.01
CA PHE A 213 14.65 -1.88 -6.20
C PHE A 213 15.05 -3.12 -5.41
N ASP A 214 16.00 -3.94 -5.86
CA ASP A 214 16.45 -5.10 -5.07
C ASP A 214 17.06 -4.65 -3.72
N ARG A 215 17.89 -3.59 -3.74
CA ARG A 215 18.44 -2.99 -2.52
C ARG A 215 17.38 -2.34 -1.64
N VAL A 216 16.37 -1.73 -2.26
CA VAL A 216 15.21 -1.19 -1.54
C VAL A 216 14.44 -2.32 -0.88
N ARG A 217 14.18 -3.43 -1.58
CA ARG A 217 13.50 -4.61 -1.06
C ARG A 217 14.24 -5.18 0.14
N GLU A 218 15.55 -5.37 0.05
CA GLU A 218 16.39 -5.82 1.17
C GLU A 218 16.24 -4.89 2.39
N THR A 219 16.29 -3.57 2.16
CA THR A 219 16.12 -2.58 3.23
C THR A 219 14.72 -2.64 3.86
N LEU A 220 13.67 -2.84 3.06
CA LEU A 220 12.30 -3.01 3.54
C LEU A 220 12.17 -4.28 4.38
N GLU A 221 12.77 -5.39 3.94
CA GLU A 221 12.75 -6.67 4.66
C GLU A 221 13.49 -6.58 6.00
N GLU A 222 14.62 -5.85 6.07
CA GLU A 222 15.32 -5.53 7.32
C GLU A 222 14.43 -4.74 8.30
N LEU A 223 13.57 -3.86 7.78
CA LEU A 223 12.55 -3.13 8.56
C LEU A 223 11.33 -3.99 8.91
N SER A 224 11.42 -5.31 8.69
CA SER A 224 10.33 -6.26 8.85
C SER A 224 9.11 -5.90 8.00
N ILE A 225 9.30 -5.36 6.79
CA ILE A 225 8.25 -5.13 5.79
C ILE A 225 8.32 -6.26 4.76
N LYS A 226 7.21 -6.99 4.58
CA LYS A 226 7.15 -8.08 3.60
C LYS A 226 6.82 -7.50 2.23
N VAL A 227 7.53 -7.93 1.18
CA VAL A 227 7.36 -7.40 -0.18
C VAL A 227 6.87 -8.49 -1.13
N ALA A 228 5.80 -8.23 -1.87
CA ALA A 228 5.30 -9.06 -2.97
C ALA A 228 5.25 -8.25 -4.26
N VAL A 229 5.60 -8.84 -5.40
CA VAL A 229 5.49 -8.21 -6.74
C VAL A 229 4.53 -9.04 -7.59
N LEU A 230 3.54 -8.40 -8.18
CA LEU A 230 2.48 -9.02 -8.97
C LEU A 230 2.34 -8.31 -10.32
N ASN A 231 1.89 -9.07 -11.31
CA ASN A 231 1.44 -8.51 -12.58
C ASN A 231 -0.09 -8.34 -12.55
N PRO A 232 -0.63 -7.13 -12.81
CA PRO A 232 -2.06 -6.86 -12.66
C PRO A 232 -2.94 -7.57 -13.70
N ASP A 233 -2.39 -7.88 -14.88
CA ASP A 233 -3.15 -8.49 -15.99
C ASP A 233 -3.08 -10.03 -15.97
N LYS A 234 -2.10 -10.59 -15.25
CA LYS A 234 -2.10 -12.01 -14.95
C LYS A 234 -3.09 -12.23 -13.81
N SER A 235 -4.35 -12.51 -14.14
CA SER A 235 -5.23 -13.23 -13.22
C SER A 235 -4.53 -14.54 -12.87
N ARG A 236 -4.16 -14.70 -11.59
CA ARG A 236 -3.62 -15.96 -11.08
C ARG A 236 -4.74 -16.97 -10.89
#